data_AF-A0A177CSC9-F1
#
_entry.id   AF-A0A177CSC9-F1
#
_cell.length_a   1.000
_cell.length_b   1.000
_cell.length_c   1.000
_cell.angle_alpha   90.00
_cell.angle_beta   90.00
_cell.angle_gamma   90.00
#
_symmetry.space_group_name_H-M   'P 1'
#
loop_
_entity.id
_entity.type
_entity.pdbx_description
1 polymer ?
#
loop_
_entity_poly.entity_id
_entity_poly.type
_entity_poly.pdbx_seq_one_letter_code
_entity_poly.pdbx_strand_id
1 'polypeptide(L)'
;MIAQRTLFRASQRMAPVARAPLRRRMYSSESPKQFAGAEDNEFNRERARIAEHAEESGIFWYKLTLYVALPCLLVAGINGKMRWDAHWEHVAHGPPKEEKPEYAYQNIRTKNFFWGDGDKTLFWNDKVNYHKKEE
;
A
#
# COMPACT_ATOMS: atom_id res chain seq x y z
N MET A 1 29.37 -27.61 -83.59
CA MET A 1 28.45 -26.54 -83.17
C MET A 1 28.45 -26.47 -81.66
N ILE A 2 28.76 -25.29 -81.13
CA ILE A 2 29.01 -24.95 -79.73
C ILE A 2 27.68 -24.53 -79.09
N ALA A 3 27.38 -25.00 -77.88
CA ALA A 3 26.60 -24.28 -76.86
C ALA A 3 26.50 -25.12 -75.59
N GLN A 4 26.42 -24.61 -74.36
CA GLN A 4 26.84 -23.36 -73.74
C GLN A 4 26.61 -23.62 -72.25
N ARG A 5 27.62 -23.37 -71.42
CA ARG A 5 27.47 -23.39 -69.95
C ARG A 5 26.50 -22.28 -69.54
N THR A 6 25.52 -22.57 -68.69
CA THR A 6 24.84 -21.56 -67.88
C THR A 6 24.73 -22.03 -66.43
N LEU A 7 25.63 -21.49 -65.61
CA LEU A 7 25.44 -21.37 -64.17
C LEU A 7 24.30 -20.37 -63.92
N PHE A 8 23.31 -20.75 -63.13
CA PHE A 8 22.47 -19.76 -62.44
C PHE A 8 22.42 -20.09 -60.95
N ARG A 9 23.04 -19.17 -60.20
CA ARG A 9 23.06 -19.06 -58.75
C ARG A 9 22.14 -17.90 -58.41
N ALA A 10 21.03 -18.14 -57.72
CA ALA A 10 20.19 -17.16 -56.99
C ALA A 10 18.88 -17.88 -56.59
N SER A 11 18.29 -17.74 -55.42
CA SER A 11 18.59 -17.05 -54.18
C SER A 11 17.65 -17.69 -53.15
N GLN A 12 18.08 -17.92 -51.90
CA GLN A 12 17.14 -18.28 -50.84
C GLN A 12 16.19 -17.11 -50.65
N ARG A 13 14.94 -17.24 -51.11
CA ARG A 13 13.88 -16.29 -50.78
C ARG A 13 13.54 -16.48 -49.31
N MET A 14 14.14 -15.65 -48.46
CA MET A 14 13.65 -15.48 -47.09
C MET A 14 12.23 -14.96 -47.17
N ALA A 15 11.26 -15.79 -46.76
CA ALA A 15 9.91 -15.32 -46.53
C ALA A 15 9.93 -14.30 -45.39
N PRO A 16 9.23 -13.16 -45.50
CA PRO A 16 9.11 -12.24 -44.38
C PRO A 16 8.30 -12.93 -43.27
N VAL A 17 8.92 -13.13 -42.11
CA VAL A 17 8.23 -13.51 -40.87
C VAL A 17 7.29 -12.37 -40.53
N ALA A 18 6.01 -12.52 -40.86
CA ALA A 18 4.97 -11.61 -40.41
C ALA A 18 4.94 -11.68 -38.87
N ARG A 19 5.43 -10.62 -38.22
CA ARG A 19 5.29 -10.45 -36.77
C ARG A 19 3.79 -10.38 -36.48
N ALA A 20 3.26 -11.44 -35.90
CA ALA A 20 1.88 -11.45 -35.41
C ALA A 20 1.66 -10.24 -34.50
N PRO A 21 0.59 -9.46 -34.67
CA PRO A 21 0.32 -8.34 -33.78
C PRO A 21 0.12 -8.89 -32.36
N LEU A 22 0.93 -8.39 -31.43
CA LEU A 22 0.79 -8.65 -30.01
C LEU A 22 -0.60 -8.17 -29.59
N ARG A 23 -1.58 -9.09 -29.50
CA ARG A 23 -2.92 -8.78 -28.99
C ARG A 23 -2.76 -8.46 -27.50
N ARG A 24 -2.65 -7.17 -27.19
CA ARG A 24 -2.77 -6.63 -25.84
C ARG A 24 -4.12 -7.11 -25.30
N ARG A 25 -4.12 -8.02 -24.30
CA ARG A 25 -5.34 -8.38 -23.56
C ARG A 25 -5.87 -7.11 -22.91
N MET A 26 -6.83 -6.46 -23.56
CA MET A 26 -7.73 -5.57 -22.85
C MET A 26 -8.57 -6.44 -21.92
N TYR A 27 -8.72 -5.99 -20.68
CA TYR A 27 -9.62 -6.58 -19.69
C TYR A 27 -10.94 -6.90 -20.39
N SER A 28 -11.23 -8.19 -20.54
CA SER A 28 -12.55 -8.63 -20.98
C SER A 28 -13.47 -8.44 -19.78
N SER A 29 -14.46 -7.56 -19.91
CA SER A 29 -15.73 -7.83 -19.24
C SER A 29 -16.25 -9.11 -19.90
N GLU A 30 -15.97 -10.26 -19.28
CA GLU A 30 -16.58 -11.53 -19.69
C GLU A 30 -18.09 -11.32 -19.69
N SER A 31 -18.75 -11.61 -20.81
CA SER A 31 -20.21 -11.70 -20.86
C SER A 31 -20.70 -12.67 -19.76
N PRO A 32 -21.88 -12.46 -19.14
CA PRO A 32 -22.37 -13.33 -18.07
C PRO A 32 -22.22 -14.80 -18.51
N LYS A 33 -21.49 -15.60 -17.71
CA LYS A 33 -21.22 -17.00 -18.04
C LYS A 33 -22.54 -17.76 -18.04
N GLN A 34 -23.11 -17.92 -19.23
CA GLN A 34 -24.31 -18.70 -19.44
C GLN A 34 -23.88 -20.15 -19.64
N PHE A 35 -23.87 -20.91 -18.55
CA PHE A 35 -23.48 -22.32 -18.57
C PHE A 35 -24.47 -23.12 -19.43
N ALA A 36 -23.95 -24.03 -20.27
CA ALA A 36 -24.74 -24.92 -21.09
C ALA A 36 -24.08 -26.31 -21.19
N GLY A 37 -24.88 -27.37 -21.23
CA GLY A 37 -24.38 -28.75 -21.36
C GLY A 37 -23.60 -29.22 -20.13
N ALA A 38 -22.47 -29.89 -20.33
CA ALA A 38 -21.65 -30.46 -19.25
C ALA A 38 -20.99 -29.43 -18.31
N GLU A 39 -20.98 -28.16 -18.72
CA GLU A 39 -20.48 -27.05 -17.89
C GLU A 39 -21.53 -26.55 -16.88
N ASP A 40 -22.81 -26.84 -17.09
CA ASP A 40 -23.91 -26.51 -16.18
C ASP A 40 -24.01 -27.55 -15.07
N ASN A 41 -23.05 -27.50 -14.14
CA ASN A 41 -23.03 -28.31 -12.93
C ASN A 41 -23.13 -27.41 -11.69
N GLU A 42 -23.59 -27.96 -10.57
CA GLU A 42 -23.80 -27.21 -9.32
C GLU A 42 -22.54 -26.45 -8.87
N PHE A 43 -21.36 -27.06 -9.03
CA PHE A 43 -20.08 -26.44 -8.67
C PHE A 43 -19.79 -25.17 -9.49
N ASN A 44 -19.97 -25.21 -10.81
CA ASN A 44 -19.74 -24.08 -11.69
C ASN A 44 -20.77 -22.96 -11.44
N ARG A 45 -22.03 -23.33 -11.17
CA ARG A 45 -23.10 -22.39 -10.80
C ARG A 45 -22.81 -21.67 -9.47
N GLU A 46 -22.33 -22.41 -8.47
CA GLU A 46 -21.93 -21.83 -7.18
C GLU A 46 -20.77 -20.85 -7.35
N ARG A 47 -19.74 -21.22 -8.14
CA ARG A 47 -18.61 -20.32 -8.42
C ARG A 47 -19.03 -19.05 -9.14
N ALA A 48 -19.97 -19.11 -10.08
CA ALA A 48 -20.50 -17.91 -10.72
C ALA A 48 -21.23 -17.02 -9.71
N ARG A 49 -22.09 -17.59 -8.85
CA ARG A 49 -22.76 -16.82 -7.80
C ARG A 49 -21.79 -16.17 -6.82
N ILE A 50 -20.71 -16.87 -6.45
CA ILE A 50 -19.65 -16.30 -5.60
C ILE A 50 -18.95 -15.15 -6.32
N ALA A 51 -18.67 -15.29 -7.62
CA ALA A 51 -18.02 -14.25 -8.41
C ALA A 51 -18.90 -12.99 -8.52
N GLU A 52 -20.19 -13.15 -8.82
CA GLU A 52 -21.17 -12.05 -8.86
C GLU A 52 -21.29 -11.35 -7.50
N HIS A 53 -21.45 -12.12 -6.43
CA HIS A 53 -21.54 -11.57 -5.08
C HIS A 53 -20.25 -10.85 -4.65
N ALA A 54 -19.09 -11.35 -5.05
CA ALA A 54 -17.80 -10.71 -4.77
C ALA A 54 -17.63 -9.40 -5.54
N GLU A 55 -18.12 -9.31 -6.78
CA GLU A 55 -18.14 -8.07 -7.55
C GLU A 55 -19.01 -7.00 -6.89
N GLU A 56 -20.26 -7.35 -6.56
CA GLU A 56 -21.19 -6.44 -5.89
C GLU A 56 -20.66 -5.98 -4.53
N SER A 57 -20.16 -6.92 -3.73
CA SER A 57 -19.55 -6.64 -2.42
C SER A 57 -18.32 -5.75 -2.56
N GLY A 58 -17.47 -6.00 -3.55
CA GLY A 58 -16.29 -5.20 -3.83
C GLY A 58 -16.64 -3.75 -4.18
N ILE A 59 -17.62 -3.54 -5.06
CA ILE A 59 -18.12 -2.21 -5.41
C ILE A 59 -18.75 -1.51 -4.19
N PHE A 60 -19.50 -2.24 -3.37
CA PHE A 60 -20.09 -1.71 -2.14
C PHE A 60 -19.01 -1.20 -1.17
N TRP A 61 -18.00 -2.01 -0.87
CA TRP A 61 -16.91 -1.61 0.04
C TRP A 61 -16.04 -0.49 -0.52
N TYR A 62 -15.83 -0.47 -1.84
CA TYR A 62 -15.14 0.64 -2.51
C TYR A 62 -15.91 1.95 -2.31
N LYS A 63 -17.23 1.94 -2.55
CA LYS A 63 -18.09 3.11 -2.32
C LYS A 63 -18.11 3.53 -0.86
N LEU A 64 -18.24 2.58 0.08
CA LEU A 64 -18.24 2.89 1.50
C LEU A 64 -16.91 3.53 1.94
N THR A 65 -15.79 3.02 1.45
CA THR A 65 -14.46 3.60 1.74
C THR A 65 -14.36 5.02 1.23
N LEU A 66 -14.80 5.28 0.00
CA LEU A 66 -14.72 6.62 -0.60
C LEU A 66 -15.70 7.62 -0.02
N TYR A 67 -16.95 7.21 0.22
CA TYR A 67 -18.02 8.13 0.60
C TYR A 67 -18.23 8.24 2.11
N VAL A 68 -17.68 7.32 2.90
CA VAL A 68 -17.81 7.36 4.36
C VAL A 68 -16.44 7.44 5.01
N ALA A 69 -15.56 6.45 4.78
CA ALA A 69 -14.29 6.39 5.50
C ALA A 69 -13.40 7.59 5.22
N LEU A 70 -13.24 8.00 3.95
CA LEU A 70 -12.45 9.17 3.59
C LEU A 70 -12.98 10.48 4.21
N PRO A 71 -14.27 10.85 4.09
CA PRO A 71 -14.81 12.01 4.78
C PRO A 71 -14.61 11.97 6.30
N CYS A 72 -14.85 10.82 6.94
CA CYS A 72 -14.63 10.68 8.38
C CYS A 72 -13.17 10.91 8.77
N LEU A 73 -12.22 10.38 7.99
CA LEU A 73 -10.79 10.59 8.20
C LEU A 73 -10.39 12.06 8.01
N LEU A 74 -10.98 12.77 7.05
CA LEU A 74 -10.74 14.20 6.86
C LEU A 74 -11.20 15.01 8.07
N VAL A 75 -12.43 14.76 8.55
CA VAL A 75 -12.97 15.45 9.73
C VAL A 75 -12.13 15.13 10.98
N ALA A 76 -11.79 13.87 11.19
CA ALA A 76 -10.94 13.45 12.30
C ALA A 76 -9.53 14.05 12.21
N GLY A 77 -8.96 14.14 11.01
CA GLY A 77 -7.64 14.74 10.75
C GLY A 77 -7.62 16.23 11.06
N ILE A 78 -8.65 16.98 10.63
CA ILE A 78 -8.79 18.41 10.96
C ILE A 78 -8.91 18.59 12.47
N ASN A 79 -9.77 17.81 13.12
CA ASN A 79 -9.94 17.89 14.56
C ASN A 79 -8.65 17.54 15.33
N GLY A 80 -7.92 16.52 14.87
CA GLY A 80 -6.62 16.14 15.41
C GLY A 80 -5.59 17.27 15.28
N LYS A 81 -5.56 17.95 14.12
CA LYS A 81 -4.67 19.11 13.90
C LYS A 81 -4.99 20.27 14.84
N MET A 82 -6.27 20.60 15.03
CA MET A 82 -6.68 21.66 15.97
C MET A 82 -6.23 21.34 17.40
N ARG A 83 -6.40 20.09 17.85
CA ARG A 83 -5.96 19.65 19.18
C ARG A 83 -4.45 19.63 19.31
N TRP A 84 -3.74 19.24 18.26
CA TRP A 84 -2.28 19.29 18.21
C TRP A 84 -1.77 20.71 18.41
N ASP A 85 -2.31 21.69 17.67
CA ASP A 85 -1.89 23.09 17.77
C ASP A 85 -2.16 23.65 19.18
N ALA A 86 -3.37 23.41 19.71
CA ALA A 86 -3.73 23.82 21.07
C ALA A 86 -2.84 23.16 22.15
N HIS A 87 -2.44 21.91 21.96
CA HIS A 87 -1.52 21.23 22.88
C HIS A 87 -0.16 21.92 22.90
N TRP A 88 0.40 22.26 21.74
CA TRP A 88 1.71 22.93 21.68
C TRP A 88 1.67 24.37 22.19
N GLU A 89 0.58 25.09 21.96
CA GLU A 89 0.33 26.40 22.57
C GLU A 89 0.33 26.29 24.11
N HIS A 90 -0.42 25.33 24.66
CA HIS A 90 -0.42 25.09 26.11
C HIS A 90 0.97 24.70 26.65
N VAL A 91 1.73 23.87 25.92
CA VAL A 91 3.10 23.50 26.30
C VAL A 91 4.03 24.70 26.31
N ALA A 92 3.88 25.64 25.36
CA ALA A 92 4.71 26.84 25.26
C ALA A 92 4.49 27.81 26.44
N HIS A 93 3.29 27.82 27.04
CA HIS A 93 3.00 28.60 28.24
C HIS A 93 3.42 27.93 29.56
N GLY A 94 3.82 26.66 29.52
CA GLY A 94 4.26 25.92 30.71
C GLY A 94 5.65 26.35 31.20
N PRO A 95 5.99 26.05 32.48
CA PRO A 95 7.32 26.34 32.99
C PRO A 95 8.40 25.56 32.22
N PRO A 96 9.65 26.07 32.18
CA PRO A 96 10.80 25.36 31.63
C PRO A 96 10.90 23.95 32.20
N LYS A 97 11.33 22.98 31.37
CA LYS A 97 11.35 21.57 31.76
C LYS A 97 12.32 21.26 32.90
N GLU A 98 13.40 22.02 33.00
CA GLU A 98 14.38 21.93 34.08
C GLU A 98 13.79 22.31 35.44
N GLU A 99 12.76 23.17 35.45
CA GLU A 99 12.09 23.59 36.68
C GLU A 99 11.00 22.60 37.12
N LYS A 100 10.51 21.73 36.21
CA LYS A 100 9.47 20.76 36.55
C LYS A 100 10.01 19.72 37.54
N PRO A 101 9.30 19.43 38.64
CA PRO A 101 9.77 18.43 39.60
C PRO A 101 9.78 17.04 38.95
N GLU A 102 10.89 16.32 39.13
CA GLU A 102 10.98 14.90 38.81
C GLU A 102 10.85 14.11 40.10
N TYR A 103 9.87 13.22 40.15
CA TYR A 103 9.63 12.40 41.33
C TYR A 103 10.41 11.09 41.24
N ALA A 104 10.76 10.49 42.37
CA ALA A 104 11.55 9.26 42.45
C ALA A 104 10.98 8.06 41.66
N TYR A 105 9.68 8.07 41.34
CA TYR A 105 9.05 7.02 40.53
C TYR A 105 9.11 7.28 39.02
N GLN A 106 9.56 8.47 38.60
CA GLN A 106 9.76 8.83 37.19
C GLN A 106 11.19 8.49 36.75
N ASN A 107 11.35 8.21 35.46
CA ASN A 107 12.64 7.89 34.82
C ASN A 107 13.55 6.91 35.60
N ILE A 108 12.99 5.93 36.30
CA ILE A 108 13.79 4.94 37.03
C ILE A 108 14.71 4.19 36.05
N ARG A 109 15.98 4.03 36.42
CA ARG A 109 16.98 3.21 35.72
C ARG A 109 17.65 2.26 36.70
N THR A 110 17.19 1.00 36.72
CA THR A 110 17.85 -0.06 37.52
C THR A 110 19.07 -0.64 36.78
N LYS A 111 19.01 -0.65 35.45
CA LYS A 111 20.10 -0.98 34.54
C LYS A 111 20.02 -0.08 33.33
N ASN A 112 21.16 0.42 32.88
CA ASN A 112 21.24 1.24 31.68
C ASN A 112 20.82 0.44 30.45
N PHE A 113 20.21 1.13 29.48
CA PHE A 113 19.96 0.57 28.16
C PHE A 113 21.30 0.17 27.50
N PHE A 114 21.27 -0.85 26.64
CA PHE A 114 22.48 -1.37 25.99
C PHE A 114 22.87 -0.58 24.73
N TRP A 115 22.20 0.54 24.44
CA TRP A 115 22.43 1.38 23.28
C TRP A 115 22.54 2.85 23.67
N GLY A 116 23.08 3.65 22.75
CA GLY A 116 23.19 5.10 22.92
C GLY A 116 24.00 5.47 24.16
N ASP A 117 23.48 6.40 24.96
CA ASP A 117 24.04 6.84 26.23
C ASP A 117 23.61 5.98 27.43
N GLY A 118 22.81 4.94 27.19
CA GLY A 118 22.28 4.05 28.21
C GLY A 118 21.10 4.61 29.01
N ASP A 119 20.65 5.84 28.73
CA ASP A 119 19.58 6.49 29.49
C ASP A 119 18.33 6.77 28.65
N LYS A 120 18.52 7.10 27.37
CA LYS A 120 17.41 7.46 26.48
C LYS A 120 16.70 6.22 25.92
N THR A 121 15.38 6.20 26.06
CA THR A 121 14.50 5.20 25.43
C THR A 121 14.52 5.31 23.90
N LEU A 122 14.05 4.27 23.19
CA LEU A 122 13.98 4.28 21.72
C LEU A 122 13.17 5.45 21.13
N PHE A 123 12.10 5.87 21.82
CA PHE A 123 11.27 7.01 21.43
C PHE A 123 11.53 8.25 22.30
N TRP A 124 12.77 8.42 22.76
CA TRP A 124 13.13 9.59 23.52
C TRP A 124 13.15 10.85 22.65
N ASN A 125 12.50 11.92 23.11
CA ASN A 125 12.51 13.22 22.44
C ASN A 125 12.91 14.31 23.43
N ASP A 126 14.10 14.89 23.24
CA ASP A 126 14.65 15.96 24.10
C ASP A 126 13.75 17.20 24.17
N LYS A 127 12.81 17.38 23.23
CA LYS A 127 11.81 18.46 23.27
C LYS A 127 10.69 18.24 24.28
N VAL A 128 10.44 17.02 24.74
CA VAL A 128 9.35 16.71 25.69
C VAL A 128 9.80 15.92 26.90
N ASN A 129 10.82 15.08 26.74
CA ASN A 129 11.40 14.28 27.81
C ASN A 129 12.61 15.00 28.39
N TYR A 130 12.79 14.87 29.69
CA TYR A 130 13.93 15.37 30.45
C TYR A 130 14.16 14.41 31.61
N HIS A 131 15.43 14.10 31.89
CA HIS A 131 15.83 13.28 33.03
C HIS A 131 16.83 14.09 33.86
N LYS A 132 16.40 14.46 35.06
CA LYS A 132 17.20 15.07 36.12
C LYS A 132 18.09 13.98 36.69
N LYS A 133 19.39 14.11 36.42
CA LYS A 133 20.39 13.35 37.15
C LYS A 133 20.56 14.06 38.49
N GLU A 134 20.38 13.33 39.58
CA GLU A 134 20.79 13.80 40.89
C GLU A 134 22.31 14.06 40.83
N GLU A 135 22.74 15.26 41.22
CA GLU A 135 24.18 15.56 41.44
C GLU A 135 24.71 14.81 42.66
#